data_AF-A0A5C3ER04-F1
#
_entry.id   AF-A0A5C3ER04-F1
#
_cell.length_a   1.000
_cell.length_b   1.000
_cell.length_c   1.000
_cell.angle_alpha   90.00
_cell.angle_beta   90.00
_cell.angle_gamma   90.00
#
_symmetry.space_group_name_H-M   'P 1'
#
loop_
_entity.id
_entity.type
_entity.pdbx_description
1 polymer ?
#
loop_
_entity_poly.entity_id
_entity_poly.type
_entity_poly.pdbx_seq_one_letter_code
_entity_poly.pdbx_strand_id
1 'polypeptide(L)'
;MSDTAPISSSTGLVLHHLELSRSNRILFLLEELQVPYSIKHYKRDPVTRLAGDDLKQVHPLGRSPVLVDGNLTIIETNAIIHHLLQHYYDPSKVSLGPKFGEKTQASVDVDSWIQFAEASIVLHAIPLFYAIKGGVVTEDGTGVMEKVCARGIKADLGYVEERLKENQGRLVKGYDFTAADCAMLYSVDLVGHMFKTRSEEWCSNLGLNLGEETKKWMAKCFERPAFKAAVRKEGVAEGQTSDWLGAFFGSRISSHQQQQKQTQTKRKSRFRPCIDLHEGVVKQIVGGTLTDTDSTLKTNFVATHSPSHFAQLYRQHNLTGGHVIKLGPRNDEAATSAVSTWPRGLHIGGGITADNAQKWLDLGAEKVIVTSYLFPACKFDLGRLEDLSNRVGTENLVIDVSCRKKGDRWVVAMNRWQDMTDMEVNKESLAMLEAYCSEFLIHAADVEGLCQGIDVELVERLGEWVTIPTTYAGGARHLGDLELVNRLSKGKVDLTFGSALDIFGGKGVTLEELVRWNSSA
;
A
#
# COMPACT_ATOMS: atom_id res chain seq x y z
N MET A 1 -49.95 -34.05 25.88
CA MET A 1 -48.58 -34.58 25.91
C MET A 1 -48.21 -34.84 24.46
N SER A 2 -47.93 -33.81 23.66
CA SER A 2 -46.64 -33.12 23.56
C SER A 2 -45.47 -34.08 23.37
N ASP A 3 -45.14 -34.36 22.12
CA ASP A 3 -43.76 -34.61 21.75
C ASP A 3 -43.47 -33.84 20.47
N THR A 4 -42.84 -32.69 20.70
CA THR A 4 -42.21 -31.82 19.73
C THR A 4 -41.06 -32.57 19.06
N ALA A 5 -41.21 -32.88 17.78
CA ALA A 5 -40.08 -33.24 16.94
C ALA A 5 -39.06 -32.08 16.92
N PRO A 6 -37.75 -32.35 17.06
CA PRO A 6 -36.75 -31.30 16.94
C PRO A 6 -36.71 -30.82 15.50
N ILE A 7 -36.95 -29.52 15.30
CA ILE A 7 -36.71 -28.84 14.02
C ILE A 7 -35.20 -28.88 13.76
N SER A 8 -34.77 -29.89 13.01
CA SER A 8 -33.45 -29.92 12.40
C SER A 8 -33.50 -29.07 11.13
N SER A 9 -33.04 -27.83 11.20
CA SER A 9 -32.68 -27.08 9.99
C SER A 9 -31.71 -25.95 10.31
N SER A 10 -30.47 -26.28 10.67
CA SER A 10 -29.38 -25.41 10.22
C SER A 10 -29.27 -25.65 8.72
N THR A 11 -29.99 -24.86 7.93
CA THR A 11 -29.69 -24.72 6.49
C THR A 11 -28.17 -24.54 6.43
N GLY A 12 -27.47 -25.41 5.71
CA GLY A 12 -26.00 -25.39 5.64
C GLY A 12 -25.45 -24.17 4.90
N LEU A 13 -26.17 -23.05 4.95
CA LEU A 13 -25.94 -21.81 4.23
C LEU A 13 -24.95 -20.95 5.01
N VAL A 14 -23.73 -20.86 4.50
CA VAL A 14 -22.64 -20.08 5.08
C VAL A 14 -22.15 -19.07 4.07
N LEU A 15 -22.27 -17.78 4.40
CA LEU A 15 -21.64 -16.72 3.63
C LEU A 15 -20.22 -16.47 4.13
N HIS A 16 -19.24 -16.66 3.25
CA HIS A 16 -17.86 -16.24 3.49
C HIS A 16 -17.73 -14.78 3.06
N HIS A 17 -17.85 -13.89 4.04
CA HIS A 17 -17.93 -12.45 3.84
C HIS A 17 -16.57 -11.78 4.04
N LEU A 18 -16.07 -11.11 2.99
CA LEU A 18 -14.93 -10.19 3.11
C LEU A 18 -15.44 -8.79 3.41
N GLU A 19 -14.88 -8.16 4.45
CA GLU A 19 -15.24 -6.79 4.84
C GLU A 19 -15.13 -5.80 3.67
N LEU A 20 -16.03 -4.80 3.63
CA LEU A 20 -16.03 -3.71 2.66
C LEU A 20 -15.96 -4.22 1.22
N SER A 21 -16.74 -5.25 0.89
CA SER A 21 -16.63 -5.96 -0.38
C SER A 21 -17.97 -6.21 -1.05
N ARG A 22 -17.90 -6.77 -2.26
CA ARG A 22 -19.08 -7.15 -3.05
C ARG A 22 -20.00 -8.11 -2.29
N SER A 23 -19.50 -8.85 -1.29
CA SER A 23 -20.32 -9.77 -0.48
C SER A 23 -21.41 -9.07 0.32
N ASN A 24 -21.33 -7.75 0.57
CA ASN A 24 -22.41 -7.02 1.24
C ASN A 24 -23.76 -7.15 0.51
N ARG A 25 -23.74 -7.20 -0.84
CA ARG A 25 -24.99 -7.35 -1.60
C ARG A 25 -25.65 -8.72 -1.40
N ILE A 26 -24.84 -9.75 -1.10
CA ILE A 26 -25.34 -11.08 -0.75
C ILE A 26 -25.88 -11.06 0.68
N LEU A 27 -25.21 -10.41 1.64
CA LEU A 27 -25.79 -10.19 2.97
C LEU A 27 -27.14 -9.48 2.88
N PHE A 28 -27.22 -8.40 2.10
CA PHE A 28 -28.45 -7.65 1.94
C PHE A 28 -29.57 -8.53 1.38
N LEU A 29 -29.29 -9.33 0.36
CA LEU A 29 -30.25 -10.26 -0.19
C LEU A 29 -30.67 -11.34 0.83
N LEU A 30 -29.74 -11.91 1.60
CA LEU A 30 -30.04 -12.89 2.64
C LEU A 30 -30.94 -12.31 3.75
N GLU A 31 -30.71 -11.05 4.14
CA GLU A 31 -31.58 -10.34 5.10
C GLU A 31 -32.98 -10.10 4.52
N GLU A 32 -33.10 -9.72 3.25
CA GLU A 32 -34.40 -9.55 2.59
C GLU A 32 -35.16 -10.86 2.41
N LEU A 33 -34.44 -11.95 2.12
CA LEU A 33 -35.02 -13.29 2.01
C LEU A 33 -35.50 -13.86 3.35
N GLN A 34 -34.99 -13.31 4.48
CA GLN A 34 -35.30 -13.77 5.83
C GLN A 34 -35.04 -15.26 6.06
N VAL A 35 -34.00 -15.80 5.40
CA VAL A 35 -33.60 -17.20 5.57
C VAL A 35 -32.50 -17.33 6.62
N PRO A 36 -32.46 -18.44 7.38
CA PRO A 36 -31.36 -18.70 8.30
C PRO A 36 -30.05 -18.94 7.56
N TYR A 37 -28.97 -18.30 8.01
CA TYR A 37 -27.61 -18.47 7.48
C TYR A 37 -26.58 -18.15 8.56
N SER A 38 -25.34 -18.62 8.35
CA SER A 38 -24.17 -18.25 9.16
C SER A 38 -23.22 -17.37 8.36
N ILE A 39 -22.45 -16.52 9.05
CA ILE A 39 -21.42 -15.68 8.41
C ILE A 39 -20.06 -16.10 8.94
N LYS A 40 -19.12 -16.32 8.01
CA LYS A 40 -17.70 -16.37 8.34
C LYS A 40 -17.05 -15.10 7.82
N HIS A 41 -16.53 -14.28 8.74
CA HIS A 41 -15.90 -13.01 8.41
C HIS A 41 -14.44 -13.19 8.01
N TYR A 42 -14.06 -12.44 6.99
CA TYR A 42 -12.71 -12.32 6.46
C TYR A 42 -12.34 -10.84 6.47
N LYS A 43 -11.11 -10.56 6.90
CA LYS A 43 -10.57 -9.20 6.85
C LYS A 43 -9.80 -9.02 5.56
N ARG A 44 -9.82 -7.79 5.04
CA ARG A 44 -8.93 -7.46 3.94
C ARG A 44 -7.51 -7.41 4.48
N ASP A 45 -6.56 -7.80 3.64
CA ASP A 45 -5.17 -7.56 3.95
C ASP A 45 -4.97 -6.06 4.22
N PRO A 46 -4.41 -5.67 5.38
CA PRO A 46 -4.38 -4.27 5.81
C PRO A 46 -3.51 -3.40 4.90
N VAL A 47 -2.70 -4.00 4.01
CA VAL A 47 -1.76 -3.35 3.10
C VAL A 47 -2.38 -3.18 1.72
N THR A 48 -2.62 -4.30 1.03
CA THR A 48 -3.12 -4.37 -0.34
C THR A 48 -4.62 -4.10 -0.43
N ARG A 49 -5.33 -4.19 0.70
CA ARG A 49 -6.80 -4.23 0.77
C ARG A 49 -7.42 -5.35 -0.05
N LEU A 50 -6.65 -6.33 -0.52
CA LEU A 50 -7.14 -7.50 -1.23
C LEU A 50 -7.69 -8.54 -0.24
N ALA A 51 -8.31 -9.58 -0.78
CA ALA A 51 -8.67 -10.77 -0.01
C ALA A 51 -7.40 -11.46 0.53
N GLY A 52 -7.42 -11.90 1.79
CA GLY A 52 -6.37 -12.73 2.36
C GLY A 52 -6.32 -14.12 1.75
N ASP A 53 -5.21 -14.84 1.97
CA ASP A 53 -5.03 -16.22 1.51
C ASP A 53 -5.94 -17.23 2.24
N ASP A 54 -6.54 -16.84 3.36
CA ASP A 54 -7.50 -17.65 4.12
C ASP A 54 -8.79 -17.97 3.32
N LEU A 55 -9.17 -17.15 2.35
CA LEU A 55 -10.26 -17.48 1.42
C LEU A 55 -9.91 -18.64 0.45
N LYS A 56 -8.62 -18.91 0.21
CA LYS A 56 -8.18 -20.06 -0.62
C LYS A 56 -8.53 -21.40 0.04
N GLN A 57 -8.71 -21.42 1.36
CA GLN A 57 -9.16 -22.60 2.10
C GLN A 57 -10.63 -22.97 1.78
N VAL A 58 -11.40 -22.03 1.22
CA VAL A 58 -12.81 -22.24 0.86
C VAL A 58 -12.93 -22.51 -0.64
N HIS A 59 -12.27 -21.69 -1.47
CA HIS A 59 -12.26 -21.86 -2.91
C HIS A 59 -10.90 -21.44 -3.50
N PRO A 60 -10.29 -22.21 -4.43
CA PRO A 60 -8.93 -21.96 -4.94
C PRO A 60 -8.69 -20.55 -5.49
N LEU A 61 -9.75 -19.89 -5.99
CA LEU A 61 -9.67 -18.52 -6.50
C LEU A 61 -9.36 -17.48 -5.41
N GLY A 62 -9.63 -17.77 -4.13
CA GLY A 62 -9.33 -16.87 -3.01
C GLY A 62 -10.06 -15.53 -3.05
N ARG A 63 -11.25 -15.47 -3.66
CA ARG A 63 -12.03 -14.23 -3.85
C ARG A 63 -13.37 -14.30 -3.11
N SER A 64 -13.92 -13.13 -2.81
CA SER A 64 -15.25 -12.94 -2.20
C SER A 64 -16.20 -12.30 -3.22
N PRO A 65 -17.52 -12.61 -3.20
CA PRO A 65 -18.21 -13.52 -2.27
C PRO A 65 -17.99 -15.01 -2.55
N VAL A 66 -18.12 -15.84 -1.51
CA VAL A 66 -18.35 -17.29 -1.61
C VAL A 66 -19.52 -17.68 -0.73
N LEU A 67 -20.48 -18.43 -1.30
CA LEU A 67 -21.61 -19.00 -0.56
C LEU A 67 -21.42 -20.52 -0.51
N VAL A 68 -21.48 -21.09 0.69
CA VAL A 68 -21.56 -22.55 0.88
C VAL A 68 -23.01 -22.90 1.21
N ASP A 69 -23.56 -23.92 0.54
CA ASP A 69 -24.89 -24.46 0.81
C ASP A 69 -24.81 -25.99 0.87
N GLY A 70 -24.68 -26.52 2.09
CA GLY A 70 -24.40 -27.94 2.31
C GLY A 70 -23.07 -28.34 1.67
N ASN A 71 -23.12 -29.17 0.62
CA ASN A 71 -21.93 -29.62 -0.11
C ASN A 71 -21.58 -28.74 -1.32
N LEU A 72 -22.38 -27.71 -1.61
CA LEU A 72 -22.15 -26.81 -2.73
C LEU A 72 -21.27 -25.64 -2.30
N THR A 73 -20.27 -25.31 -3.11
CA THR A 73 -19.48 -24.07 -3.00
C THR A 73 -19.73 -23.23 -4.24
N ILE A 74 -20.37 -22.08 -4.06
CA ILE A 74 -20.84 -21.21 -5.14
C ILE A 74 -20.03 -19.93 -5.10
N ILE A 75 -19.42 -19.62 -6.24
CA ILE A 75 -18.68 -18.38 -6.49
C ILE A 75 -19.39 -17.59 -7.60
N GLU A 76 -18.95 -16.34 -7.79
CA GLU A 76 -19.58 -15.32 -8.63
C GLU A 76 -20.88 -14.76 -8.04
N THR A 77 -20.92 -13.43 -7.90
CA THR A 77 -21.99 -12.73 -7.20
C THR A 77 -23.37 -13.02 -7.81
N ASN A 78 -23.49 -12.98 -9.14
CA ASN A 78 -24.77 -13.18 -9.82
C ASN A 78 -25.22 -14.64 -9.75
N ALA A 79 -24.29 -15.60 -9.79
CA ALA A 79 -24.61 -17.02 -9.62
C ALA A 79 -25.14 -17.31 -8.21
N ILE A 80 -24.53 -16.69 -7.18
CA ILE A 80 -25.01 -16.76 -5.80
C ILE A 80 -26.42 -16.17 -5.69
N ILE A 81 -26.68 -15.00 -6.28
CA ILE A 81 -28.03 -14.39 -6.29
C ILE A 81 -29.03 -15.33 -6.94
N HIS A 82 -28.70 -15.91 -8.11
CA HIS A 82 -29.60 -16.83 -8.81
C HIS A 82 -29.90 -18.08 -7.98
N HIS A 83 -28.89 -18.69 -7.34
CA HIS A 83 -29.07 -19.82 -6.45
C HIS A 83 -30.03 -19.49 -5.30
N LEU A 84 -29.83 -18.35 -4.65
CA LEU A 84 -30.70 -17.90 -3.57
C LEU A 84 -32.14 -17.66 -4.05
N LEU A 85 -32.34 -17.06 -5.22
CA LEU A 85 -33.68 -16.85 -5.78
C LEU A 85 -34.36 -18.14 -6.24
N GLN A 86 -33.61 -19.13 -6.72
CA GLN A 86 -34.17 -20.40 -7.17
C GLN A 86 -34.59 -21.31 -6.01
N HIS A 87 -33.82 -21.30 -4.91
CA HIS A 87 -33.98 -22.28 -3.84
C HIS A 87 -34.57 -21.71 -2.54
N TYR A 88 -34.47 -20.40 -2.32
CA TYR A 88 -34.85 -19.78 -1.05
C TYR A 88 -35.90 -18.67 -1.18
N TYR A 89 -36.11 -18.11 -2.37
CA TYR A 89 -37.13 -17.09 -2.58
C TYR A 89 -38.53 -17.69 -2.67
N ASP A 90 -39.40 -17.25 -1.76
CA ASP A 90 -40.82 -17.58 -1.74
C ASP A 90 -41.64 -16.27 -1.81
N PRO A 91 -42.26 -15.96 -2.97
CA PRO A 91 -43.02 -14.72 -3.16
C PRO A 91 -44.26 -14.63 -2.25
N SER A 92 -44.66 -15.71 -1.57
CA SER A 92 -45.73 -15.68 -0.57
C SER A 92 -45.26 -15.17 0.81
N LYS A 93 -43.95 -15.14 1.07
CA LYS A 93 -43.36 -14.74 2.36
C LYS A 93 -42.72 -13.36 2.32
N VAL A 94 -41.97 -13.09 1.25
CA VAL A 94 -41.23 -11.84 1.05
C VAL A 94 -41.44 -11.36 -0.39
N SER A 95 -41.36 -10.06 -0.64
CA SER A 95 -41.53 -9.48 -1.97
C SER A 95 -40.19 -9.02 -2.53
N LEU A 96 -39.62 -9.81 -3.45
CA LEU A 96 -38.36 -9.53 -4.14
C LEU A 96 -38.48 -9.57 -5.67
N GLY A 97 -39.67 -9.29 -6.18
CA GLY A 97 -39.97 -9.33 -7.62
C GLY A 97 -40.89 -10.49 -8.00
N PRO A 98 -41.09 -10.75 -9.30
CA PRO A 98 -41.77 -11.96 -9.75
C PRO A 98 -40.96 -13.20 -9.35
N LYS A 99 -41.58 -14.38 -9.40
CA LYS A 99 -40.85 -15.62 -9.20
C LYS A 99 -39.75 -15.74 -10.27
N PHE A 100 -38.53 -16.01 -9.81
CA PHE A 100 -37.35 -15.98 -10.66
C PHE A 100 -37.42 -17.07 -11.74
N GLY A 101 -37.13 -16.71 -12.99
CA GLY A 101 -37.16 -17.60 -14.14
C GLY A 101 -38.54 -17.77 -14.79
N GLU A 102 -39.57 -17.05 -14.31
CA GLU A 102 -40.85 -17.02 -15.01
C GLU A 102 -40.74 -16.33 -16.37
N LYS A 103 -41.53 -16.78 -17.35
CA LYS A 103 -41.58 -16.19 -18.69
C LYS A 103 -42.43 -14.90 -18.69
N THR A 104 -41.97 -13.89 -17.94
CA THR A 104 -42.58 -12.56 -17.85
C THR A 104 -41.53 -11.48 -18.05
N GLN A 105 -41.93 -10.30 -18.54
CA GLN A 105 -41.00 -9.19 -18.74
C GLN A 105 -40.35 -8.78 -17.42
N ALA A 106 -41.11 -8.73 -16.32
CA ALA A 106 -40.56 -8.35 -15.02
C ALA A 106 -39.48 -9.34 -14.54
N SER A 107 -39.61 -10.65 -14.80
CA SER A 107 -38.57 -11.61 -14.41
C SER A 107 -37.31 -11.44 -15.26
N VAL A 108 -37.48 -11.14 -16.56
CA VAL A 108 -36.37 -10.82 -17.46
C VAL A 108 -35.68 -9.52 -17.05
N ASP A 109 -36.44 -8.51 -16.63
CA ASP A 109 -35.90 -7.22 -16.17
C ASP A 109 -35.09 -7.40 -14.88
N VAL A 110 -35.57 -8.22 -13.93
CA VAL A 110 -34.82 -8.55 -12.70
C VAL A 110 -33.47 -9.19 -13.04
N ASP A 111 -33.46 -10.25 -13.85
CA ASP A 111 -32.22 -10.92 -14.25
C ASP A 111 -31.30 -9.96 -15.03
N SER A 112 -31.86 -9.18 -15.96
CA SER A 112 -31.10 -8.20 -16.74
C SER A 112 -30.40 -7.17 -15.85
N TRP A 113 -31.07 -6.64 -14.83
CA TRP A 113 -30.46 -5.71 -13.88
C TRP A 113 -29.42 -6.38 -12.97
N ILE A 114 -29.63 -7.63 -12.57
CA ILE A 114 -28.61 -8.42 -11.85
C ILE A 114 -27.35 -8.54 -12.71
N GLN A 115 -27.49 -8.85 -14.01
CA GLN A 115 -26.35 -8.88 -14.93
C GLN A 115 -25.74 -7.50 -15.16
N PHE A 116 -26.56 -6.46 -15.35
CA PHE A 116 -26.13 -5.09 -15.61
C PHE A 116 -25.22 -4.54 -14.50
N ALA A 117 -25.49 -4.93 -13.24
CA ALA A 117 -24.68 -4.54 -12.10
C ALA A 117 -23.20 -4.91 -12.27
N GLU A 118 -22.87 -6.04 -12.89
CA GLU A 118 -21.49 -6.50 -13.09
C GLU A 118 -21.00 -6.25 -14.54
N ALA A 119 -21.82 -6.62 -15.53
CA ALA A 119 -21.45 -6.63 -16.94
C ALA A 119 -21.52 -5.25 -17.62
N SER A 120 -22.08 -4.24 -16.96
CA SER A 120 -22.12 -2.86 -17.46
C SER A 120 -21.46 -1.91 -16.47
N ILE A 121 -22.06 -1.67 -15.30
CA ILE A 121 -21.54 -0.68 -14.35
C ILE A 121 -20.13 -1.03 -13.89
N VAL A 122 -19.94 -2.21 -13.31
CA VAL A 122 -18.64 -2.61 -12.74
C VAL A 122 -17.59 -2.79 -13.84
N LEU A 123 -17.99 -3.27 -15.03
CA LEU A 123 -17.09 -3.39 -16.19
C LEU A 123 -16.41 -2.05 -16.53
N HIS A 124 -17.17 -0.94 -16.56
CA HIS A 124 -16.61 0.38 -16.85
C HIS A 124 -16.02 1.06 -15.61
N ALA A 125 -16.57 0.81 -14.42
CA ALA A 125 -16.12 1.43 -13.18
C ALA A 125 -14.78 0.88 -12.69
N ILE A 126 -14.50 -0.42 -12.86
CA ILE A 126 -13.31 -1.05 -12.28
C ILE A 126 -11.98 -0.53 -12.86
N PRO A 127 -11.82 -0.38 -14.19
CA PRO A 127 -10.61 0.22 -14.74
C PRO A 127 -10.37 1.64 -14.18
N LEU A 128 -11.42 2.46 -14.10
CA LEU A 128 -11.32 3.81 -13.53
C LEU A 128 -11.03 3.76 -12.02
N PHE A 129 -11.61 2.81 -11.29
CA PHE A 129 -11.34 2.61 -9.87
C PHE A 129 -9.86 2.26 -9.63
N TYR A 130 -9.29 1.36 -10.43
CA TYR A 130 -7.87 1.03 -10.34
C TYR A 130 -6.98 2.19 -10.77
N ALA A 131 -7.36 2.95 -11.80
CA ALA A 131 -6.65 4.16 -12.20
C ALA A 131 -6.63 5.19 -11.05
N ILE A 132 -7.77 5.39 -10.39
CA ILE A 132 -7.92 6.27 -9.23
C ILE A 132 -7.07 5.79 -8.05
N LYS A 133 -7.06 4.49 -7.76
CA LYS A 133 -6.27 3.91 -6.65
C LYS A 133 -4.77 3.91 -6.94
N GLY A 134 -4.38 3.72 -8.20
CA GLY A 134 -2.98 3.77 -8.65
C GLY A 134 -2.44 5.19 -8.83
N GLY A 135 -3.27 6.23 -8.66
CA GLY A 135 -2.82 7.62 -8.81
C GLY A 135 -2.46 8.01 -10.24
N VAL A 136 -2.98 7.30 -11.25
CA VAL A 136 -2.67 7.52 -12.67
C VAL A 136 -3.75 8.34 -13.40
N VAL A 137 -4.69 8.92 -12.66
CA VAL A 137 -5.68 9.88 -13.19
C VAL A 137 -5.15 11.30 -13.07
N THR A 138 -5.47 12.16 -14.03
CA THR A 138 -5.16 13.59 -13.95
C THR A 138 -6.03 14.29 -12.90
N GLU A 139 -5.55 15.40 -12.35
CA GLU A 139 -6.31 16.18 -11.34
C GLU A 139 -7.57 16.83 -11.91
N ASP A 140 -7.55 17.15 -13.20
CA ASP A 140 -8.61 17.83 -13.95
C ASP A 140 -9.50 16.89 -14.78
N GLY A 141 -9.22 15.59 -14.83
CA GLY A 141 -10.00 14.60 -15.59
C GLY A 141 -9.83 14.70 -17.11
N THR A 142 -8.72 15.27 -17.60
CA THR A 142 -8.44 15.37 -19.04
C THR A 142 -7.76 14.15 -19.66
N GLY A 143 -7.32 13.17 -18.85
CA GLY A 143 -6.63 11.98 -19.33
C GLY A 143 -7.47 11.06 -20.23
N VAL A 144 -6.79 10.34 -21.12
CA VAL A 144 -7.42 9.50 -22.16
C VAL A 144 -8.15 8.30 -21.55
N MET A 145 -7.53 7.63 -20.57
CA MET A 145 -8.14 6.47 -19.91
C MET A 145 -9.40 6.88 -19.16
N GLU A 146 -9.37 8.03 -18.48
CA GLU A 146 -10.51 8.59 -17.76
C GLU A 146 -11.66 8.88 -18.70
N LYS A 147 -11.39 9.53 -19.84
CA LYS A 147 -12.42 9.81 -20.86
C LYS A 147 -13.04 8.53 -21.43
N VAL A 148 -12.24 7.50 -21.69
CA VAL A 148 -12.73 6.20 -22.19
C VAL A 148 -13.63 5.53 -21.16
N CYS A 149 -13.20 5.44 -19.90
CA CYS A 149 -13.99 4.82 -18.84
C CYS A 149 -15.25 5.64 -18.52
N ALA A 150 -15.11 6.96 -18.43
CA ALA A 150 -16.20 7.88 -18.12
C ALA A 150 -17.31 7.84 -19.16
N ARG A 151 -16.98 7.62 -20.44
CA ARG A 151 -17.97 7.43 -21.50
C ARG A 151 -18.92 6.26 -21.20
N GLY A 152 -18.37 5.11 -20.78
CA GLY A 152 -19.15 3.93 -20.42
C GLY A 152 -19.99 4.19 -19.16
N ILE A 153 -19.36 4.69 -18.10
CA ILE A 153 -20.04 4.99 -16.82
C ILE A 153 -21.20 5.98 -17.03
N LYS A 154 -21.00 7.02 -17.85
CA LYS A 154 -22.04 8.01 -18.17
C LYS A 154 -23.22 7.36 -18.91
N ALA A 155 -22.96 6.48 -19.86
CA ALA A 155 -24.01 5.77 -20.57
C ALA A 155 -24.82 4.88 -19.62
N ASP A 156 -24.11 4.12 -18.76
CA ASP A 156 -24.75 3.21 -17.81
C ASP A 156 -25.61 3.96 -16.77
N LEU A 157 -25.07 5.02 -16.17
CA LEU A 157 -25.80 5.83 -15.19
C LEU A 157 -26.95 6.62 -15.83
N GLY A 158 -26.78 7.06 -17.09
CA GLY A 158 -27.86 7.68 -17.86
C GLY A 158 -29.02 6.71 -18.07
N TYR A 159 -28.72 5.45 -18.41
CA TYR A 159 -29.74 4.40 -18.56
C TYR A 159 -30.44 4.09 -17.23
N VAL A 160 -29.70 3.98 -16.11
CA VAL A 160 -30.28 3.80 -14.77
C VAL A 160 -31.24 4.95 -14.43
N GLU A 161 -30.79 6.19 -14.61
CA GLU A 161 -31.58 7.38 -14.32
C GLU A 161 -32.86 7.46 -15.16
N GLU A 162 -32.78 7.17 -16.46
CA GLU A 162 -33.94 7.15 -17.36
C GLU A 162 -34.94 6.07 -16.95
N ARG A 163 -34.46 4.85 -16.66
CA ARG A 163 -35.33 3.74 -16.24
C ARG A 163 -36.02 4.03 -14.92
N LEU A 164 -35.30 4.60 -13.95
CA LEU A 164 -35.89 5.02 -12.68
C LEU A 164 -36.97 6.11 -12.91
N LYS A 165 -36.74 7.09 -13.79
CA LYS A 165 -37.77 8.10 -14.13
C LYS A 165 -39.02 7.48 -14.73
N GLU A 166 -38.87 6.63 -15.74
CA GLU A 166 -39.98 5.96 -16.42
C GLU A 166 -40.79 5.07 -15.48
N ASN A 167 -40.12 4.45 -14.51
CA ASN A 167 -40.72 3.50 -13.58
C ASN A 167 -41.03 4.11 -12.20
N GLN A 168 -41.10 5.45 -12.08
CA GLN A 168 -41.47 6.16 -10.85
C GLN A 168 -40.56 5.82 -9.65
N GLY A 169 -39.23 5.81 -9.87
CA GLY A 169 -38.20 5.53 -8.89
C GLY A 169 -37.95 4.04 -8.61
N ARG A 170 -38.40 3.14 -9.50
CA ARG A 170 -38.26 1.67 -9.36
C ARG A 170 -37.41 1.10 -10.50
N LEU A 171 -36.54 0.14 -10.23
CA LEU A 171 -35.77 -0.52 -11.30
C LEU A 171 -36.67 -1.40 -12.20
N VAL A 172 -37.62 -2.10 -11.59
CA VAL A 172 -38.55 -3.00 -12.29
C VAL A 172 -39.98 -2.49 -12.12
N LYS A 173 -40.68 -2.32 -13.24
CA LYS A 173 -42.05 -1.79 -13.26
C LYS A 173 -42.99 -2.69 -12.47
N GLY A 174 -43.79 -2.10 -11.59
CA GLY A 174 -44.78 -2.81 -10.79
C GLY A 174 -44.25 -3.43 -9.50
N TYR A 175 -42.95 -3.30 -9.21
CA TYR A 175 -42.34 -3.81 -7.98
C TYR A 175 -41.63 -2.68 -7.23
N ASP A 176 -41.95 -2.51 -5.95
CA ASP A 176 -41.33 -1.46 -5.13
C ASP A 176 -39.86 -1.73 -4.81
N PHE A 177 -39.47 -3.00 -4.80
CA PHE A 177 -38.13 -3.50 -4.55
C PHE A 177 -38.02 -4.94 -5.07
N THR A 178 -36.85 -5.32 -5.55
CA THR A 178 -36.55 -6.64 -6.12
C THR A 178 -35.13 -7.06 -5.78
N ALA A 179 -34.78 -8.32 -6.08
CA ALA A 179 -33.39 -8.79 -5.94
C ALA A 179 -32.38 -8.01 -6.83
N ALA A 180 -32.85 -7.40 -7.93
CA ALA A 180 -32.04 -6.52 -8.75
C ALA A 180 -31.57 -5.27 -7.99
N ASP A 181 -32.38 -4.76 -7.06
CA ASP A 181 -32.01 -3.61 -6.25
C ASP A 181 -30.84 -3.95 -5.30
N CYS A 182 -30.84 -5.15 -4.71
CA CYS A 182 -29.70 -5.64 -3.93
C CYS A 182 -28.42 -5.70 -4.80
N ALA A 183 -28.53 -6.21 -6.03
CA ALA A 183 -27.39 -6.31 -6.95
C ALA A 183 -26.84 -4.94 -7.36
N MET A 184 -27.73 -4.04 -7.80
CA MET A 184 -27.41 -2.74 -8.36
C MET A 184 -26.90 -1.75 -7.33
N LEU A 185 -27.42 -1.78 -6.09
CA LEU A 185 -27.09 -0.78 -5.07
C LEU A 185 -25.59 -0.69 -4.84
N TYR A 186 -24.92 -1.83 -4.67
CA TYR A 186 -23.46 -1.86 -4.48
C TYR A 186 -22.71 -1.22 -5.64
N SER A 187 -23.07 -1.58 -6.88
CA SER A 187 -22.37 -1.12 -8.08
C SER A 187 -22.53 0.38 -8.30
N VAL A 188 -23.74 0.92 -8.11
CA VAL A 188 -24.00 2.36 -8.21
C VAL A 188 -23.34 3.11 -7.05
N ASP A 189 -23.39 2.57 -5.83
CA ASP A 189 -22.77 3.20 -4.65
C ASP A 189 -21.25 3.24 -4.74
N LEU A 190 -20.61 2.19 -5.28
CA LEU A 190 -19.18 2.18 -5.60
C LEU A 190 -18.79 3.36 -6.50
N VAL A 191 -19.56 3.58 -7.58
CA VAL A 191 -19.34 4.68 -8.51
C VAL A 191 -19.61 6.03 -7.84
N GLY A 192 -20.67 6.14 -7.05
CA GLY A 192 -20.98 7.33 -6.26
C GLY A 192 -19.83 7.73 -5.33
N HIS A 193 -19.22 6.76 -4.64
CA HIS A 193 -18.05 7.00 -3.80
C HIS A 193 -16.81 7.39 -4.61
N MET A 194 -16.60 6.83 -5.80
CA MET A 194 -15.52 7.28 -6.69
C MET A 194 -15.66 8.76 -7.05
N PHE A 195 -16.89 9.23 -7.29
CA PHE A 195 -17.16 10.64 -7.62
C PHE A 195 -17.00 11.56 -6.41
N LYS A 196 -17.63 11.23 -5.28
CA LYS A 196 -17.59 12.02 -4.02
C LYS A 196 -16.18 12.35 -3.56
N THR A 197 -15.26 11.48 -3.93
CA THR A 197 -13.91 11.60 -3.45
C THR A 197 -13.09 12.55 -4.35
N ARG A 198 -13.48 12.76 -5.62
CA ARG A 198 -12.79 13.61 -6.62
C ARG A 198 -13.30 15.05 -6.59
N SER A 199 -12.59 15.98 -7.26
CA SER A 199 -13.01 17.38 -7.35
C SER A 199 -14.25 17.53 -8.25
N GLU A 200 -15.05 18.57 -8.01
CA GLU A 200 -16.19 18.90 -8.87
C GLU A 200 -15.76 19.15 -10.32
N GLU A 201 -14.62 19.82 -10.51
CA GLU A 201 -14.02 20.06 -11.82
C GLU A 201 -13.71 18.76 -12.55
N TRP A 202 -13.07 17.79 -11.88
CA TRP A 202 -12.74 16.49 -12.45
C TRP A 202 -14.00 15.74 -12.92
N CYS A 203 -15.03 15.71 -12.07
CA CYS A 203 -16.30 15.08 -12.40
C CYS A 203 -17.00 15.81 -13.56
N SER A 204 -16.99 17.14 -13.56
CA SER A 204 -17.59 17.98 -14.61
C SER A 204 -16.93 17.76 -15.97
N ASN A 205 -15.59 17.75 -16.03
CA ASN A 205 -14.83 17.56 -17.26
C ASN A 205 -15.06 16.19 -17.89
N LEU A 206 -15.36 15.18 -17.08
CA LEU A 206 -15.71 13.83 -17.52
C LEU A 206 -17.22 13.61 -17.71
N GLY A 207 -18.06 14.59 -17.33
CA GLY A 207 -19.51 14.48 -17.36
C GLY A 207 -20.07 13.40 -16.43
N LEU A 208 -19.39 13.16 -15.30
CA LEU A 208 -19.72 12.15 -14.30
C LEU A 208 -20.57 12.76 -13.19
N ASN A 209 -21.79 12.25 -13.02
CA ASN A 209 -22.70 12.62 -11.95
C ASN A 209 -23.71 11.49 -11.72
N LEU A 210 -24.22 11.38 -10.49
CA LEU A 210 -25.41 10.57 -10.20
C LEU A 210 -26.66 11.42 -10.45
N GLY A 211 -27.61 10.87 -11.21
CA GLY A 211 -28.89 11.53 -11.44
C GLY A 211 -29.75 11.60 -10.17
N GLU A 212 -30.77 12.46 -10.20
CA GLU A 212 -31.60 12.75 -9.02
C GLU A 212 -32.49 11.56 -8.65
N GLU A 213 -33.06 10.85 -9.63
CA GLU A 213 -33.85 9.65 -9.34
C GLU A 213 -32.95 8.50 -8.84
N THR A 214 -31.74 8.40 -9.38
CA THR A 214 -30.71 7.47 -8.90
C THR A 214 -30.38 7.70 -7.43
N LYS A 215 -30.15 8.96 -7.03
CA LYS A 215 -29.89 9.31 -5.62
C LYS A 215 -31.08 8.98 -4.70
N LYS A 216 -32.32 9.28 -5.12
CA LYS A 216 -33.54 8.95 -4.36
C LYS A 216 -33.73 7.45 -4.20
N TRP A 217 -33.50 6.69 -5.27
CA TRP A 217 -33.56 5.23 -5.25
C TRP A 217 -32.51 4.63 -4.30
N MET A 218 -31.26 5.11 -4.34
CA MET A 218 -30.22 4.68 -3.40
C MET A 218 -30.63 4.97 -1.95
N ALA A 219 -31.13 6.17 -1.66
CA ALA A 219 -31.60 6.54 -0.32
C ALA A 219 -32.72 5.61 0.17
N LYS A 220 -33.70 5.28 -0.71
CA LYS A 220 -34.75 4.31 -0.40
C LYS A 220 -34.16 2.94 -0.04
N CYS A 221 -33.14 2.48 -0.76
CA CYS A 221 -32.48 1.20 -0.48
C CYS A 221 -31.73 1.22 0.86
N PHE A 222 -30.98 2.29 1.16
CA PHE A 222 -30.24 2.44 2.42
C PHE A 222 -31.15 2.49 3.66
N GLU A 223 -32.38 2.98 3.51
CA GLU A 223 -33.34 3.04 4.61
C GLU A 223 -33.97 1.67 4.95
N ARG A 224 -33.80 0.66 4.09
CA ARG A 224 -34.43 -0.66 4.29
C ARG A 224 -33.88 -1.34 5.55
N PRO A 225 -34.75 -1.95 6.38
CA PRO A 225 -34.33 -2.67 7.59
C PRO A 225 -33.29 -3.75 7.32
N ALA A 226 -33.45 -4.50 6.22
CA ALA A 226 -32.53 -5.56 5.81
C ALA A 226 -31.16 -5.01 5.40
N PHE A 227 -31.10 -3.86 4.72
CA PHE A 227 -29.82 -3.22 4.39
C PHE A 227 -29.08 -2.79 5.67
N LYS A 228 -29.79 -2.12 6.59
CA LYS A 228 -29.23 -1.73 7.88
C LYS A 228 -28.76 -2.95 8.70
N ALA A 229 -29.47 -4.07 8.62
CA ALA A 229 -29.07 -5.32 9.24
C ALA A 229 -27.82 -5.91 8.58
N ALA A 230 -27.73 -5.90 7.26
CA ALA A 230 -26.55 -6.32 6.50
C ALA A 230 -25.31 -5.49 6.87
N VAL A 231 -25.45 -4.15 6.98
CA VAL A 231 -24.35 -3.26 7.40
C VAL A 231 -23.91 -3.55 8.84
N ARG A 232 -24.83 -3.80 9.77
CA ARG A 232 -24.47 -4.25 11.14
C ARG A 232 -23.69 -5.57 11.14
N LYS A 233 -23.98 -6.43 10.16
CA LYS A 233 -23.33 -7.72 9.94
C LYS A 233 -22.10 -7.64 9.02
N GLU A 234 -21.62 -6.43 8.66
CA GLU A 234 -20.39 -6.26 7.86
C GLU A 234 -19.12 -6.51 8.70
N GLY A 235 -19.16 -6.22 10.01
CA GLY A 235 -18.03 -6.43 10.94
C GLY A 235 -17.10 -5.21 11.14
N VAL A 236 -17.53 -4.00 10.75
CA VAL A 236 -16.81 -2.72 10.96
C VAL A 236 -17.47 -1.94 12.11
N ALA A 237 -16.69 -1.18 12.90
CA ALA A 237 -17.15 -0.46 14.09
C ALA A 237 -18.36 0.47 13.83
N GLU A 238 -19.31 0.49 14.77
CA GLU A 238 -20.60 1.21 14.69
C GLU A 238 -20.42 2.72 14.41
N GLY A 239 -21.23 3.28 13.51
CA GLY A 239 -21.29 4.74 13.38
C GLY A 239 -22.11 5.36 12.25
N GLN A 240 -22.09 4.83 11.01
CA GLN A 240 -22.78 5.49 9.89
C GLN A 240 -23.27 4.48 8.83
N THR A 241 -24.60 4.35 8.65
CA THR A 241 -25.21 3.37 7.70
C THR A 241 -25.19 3.83 6.24
N SER A 242 -25.11 5.14 5.98
CA SER A 242 -25.12 5.71 4.63
C SER A 242 -23.74 5.86 3.99
N ASP A 243 -22.67 5.81 4.77
CA ASP A 243 -21.26 5.86 4.32
C ASP A 243 -20.55 4.54 4.66
N TRP A 244 -21.24 3.42 4.45
CA TRP A 244 -20.74 2.10 4.83
C TRP A 244 -19.51 1.66 3.97
N LEU A 245 -19.47 2.06 2.70
CA LEU A 245 -18.27 1.96 1.84
C LEU A 245 -17.28 3.10 2.09
N GLY A 246 -17.65 4.07 2.91
CA GLY A 246 -16.84 5.21 3.32
C GLY A 246 -15.47 4.76 3.78
N ALA A 247 -15.33 3.72 4.60
CA ALA A 247 -14.04 3.20 5.04
C ALA A 247 -13.19 2.55 3.92
N PHE A 248 -13.81 2.01 2.87
CA PHE A 248 -13.12 1.43 1.70
C PHE A 248 -12.48 2.52 0.81
N PHE A 249 -13.16 3.65 0.73
CA PHE A 249 -12.70 4.85 0.05
C PHE A 249 -11.98 5.84 0.99
N GLY A 250 -12.16 5.65 2.30
CA GLY A 250 -11.74 6.41 3.46
C GLY A 250 -10.28 6.17 3.79
N SER A 251 -9.49 6.26 2.76
CA SER A 251 -8.15 6.80 2.79
C SER A 251 -8.13 7.99 1.83
N ARG A 252 -8.98 8.98 2.08
CA ARG A 252 -8.81 10.31 1.48
C ARG A 252 -8.55 11.33 2.56
N ILE A 253 -7.36 11.89 2.47
CA ILE A 253 -7.07 13.31 2.57
C ILE A 253 -8.36 14.10 2.25
N SER A 254 -9.05 14.56 3.29
CA SER A 254 -10.22 15.42 3.15
C SER A 254 -9.75 16.84 2.85
N SER A 255 -9.94 17.28 1.62
CA SER A 255 -9.58 18.59 1.07
C SER A 255 -10.47 19.76 1.55
N HIS A 256 -11.30 19.59 2.59
CA HIS A 256 -12.25 20.61 3.03
C HIS A 256 -12.23 20.98 4.52
N GLN A 257 -11.21 20.55 5.28
CA GLN A 257 -10.86 21.17 6.57
C GLN A 257 -9.52 21.94 6.54
N GLN A 258 -9.05 22.28 5.34
CA GLN A 258 -7.78 22.99 5.12
C GLN A 258 -7.93 24.46 4.71
N GLN A 259 -9.09 25.07 4.92
CA GLN A 259 -9.17 26.54 4.98
C GLN A 259 -9.06 26.99 6.44
N GLN A 260 -7.89 26.74 7.05
CA GLN A 260 -7.28 27.50 8.16
C GLN A 260 -6.07 26.81 8.84
N LYS A 261 -5.39 25.84 8.21
CA LYS A 261 -4.07 25.38 8.68
C LYS A 261 -3.07 25.31 7.54
N GLN A 262 -1.98 26.05 7.72
CA GLN A 262 -0.87 26.24 6.79
C GLN A 262 -0.39 24.92 6.16
N THR A 263 -0.07 25.01 4.88
CA THR A 263 0.57 24.02 4.01
C THR A 263 1.73 23.29 4.67
N GLN A 264 1.57 21.98 4.90
CA GLN A 264 2.67 21.01 4.90
C GLN A 264 2.23 19.80 4.08
N THR A 265 2.83 19.66 2.90
CA THR A 265 2.81 18.43 2.12
C THR A 265 3.34 17.28 2.99
N LYS A 266 2.56 16.20 3.18
CA LYS A 266 3.08 15.01 3.87
C LYS A 266 4.18 14.41 3.01
N ARG A 267 5.41 14.41 3.51
CA ARG A 267 6.60 13.79 2.90
C ARG A 267 6.29 12.32 2.54
N LYS A 268 6.61 11.90 1.31
CA LYS A 268 6.63 10.50 0.88
C LYS A 268 8.05 9.96 0.97
N SER A 269 8.21 8.71 1.36
CA SER A 269 9.53 8.05 1.36
C SER A 269 10.12 8.01 -0.03
N ARG A 270 11.42 8.25 -0.12
CA ARG A 270 12.17 8.27 -1.38
C ARG A 270 13.13 7.10 -1.48
N PHE A 271 13.44 6.72 -2.70
CA PHE A 271 14.62 5.95 -3.02
C PHE A 271 15.88 6.82 -2.79
N ARG A 272 16.88 6.27 -2.09
CA ARG A 272 18.21 6.85 -1.96
C ARG A 272 19.23 5.92 -2.63
N PRO A 273 19.99 6.38 -3.63
CA PRO A 273 20.93 5.51 -4.32
C PRO A 273 22.19 5.25 -3.49
N CYS A 274 22.85 4.11 -3.73
CA CYS A 274 24.08 3.73 -3.04
C CYS A 274 25.19 3.34 -4.01
N ILE A 275 26.45 3.56 -3.63
CA ILE A 275 27.65 3.06 -4.32
C ILE A 275 28.58 2.45 -3.28
N ASP A 276 28.59 1.12 -3.20
CA ASP A 276 29.48 0.39 -2.30
C ASP A 276 30.80 0.08 -3.00
N LEU A 277 31.90 0.50 -2.38
CA LEU A 277 33.26 0.39 -2.93
C LEU A 277 34.06 -0.62 -2.14
N HIS A 278 34.68 -1.56 -2.84
CA HIS A 278 35.63 -2.47 -2.24
C HIS A 278 36.77 -2.76 -3.23
N GLU A 279 38.01 -2.51 -2.80
CA GLU A 279 39.21 -2.56 -3.65
C GLU A 279 39.14 -1.61 -4.85
N GLY A 280 38.54 -0.43 -4.65
CA GLY A 280 38.42 0.60 -5.69
C GLY A 280 37.35 0.34 -6.74
N VAL A 281 36.56 -0.74 -6.61
CA VAL A 281 35.53 -1.15 -7.57
C VAL A 281 34.16 -1.14 -6.90
N VAL A 282 33.11 -0.81 -7.68
CA VAL A 282 31.72 -0.89 -7.22
C VAL A 282 31.31 -2.35 -7.09
N LYS A 283 30.92 -2.78 -5.89
CA LYS A 283 30.53 -4.17 -5.59
C LYS A 283 29.28 -4.22 -4.74
N GLN A 284 28.44 -5.21 -4.97
CA GLN A 284 27.33 -5.52 -4.07
C GLN A 284 27.67 -6.78 -3.26
N ILE A 285 27.58 -6.68 -1.94
CA ILE A 285 27.99 -7.74 -1.00
C ILE A 285 26.79 -8.29 -0.23
N VAL A 286 26.92 -9.51 0.28
CA VAL A 286 25.95 -10.08 1.23
C VAL A 286 26.41 -9.81 2.67
N GLY A 287 25.50 -9.29 3.50
CA GLY A 287 25.76 -8.97 4.91
C GLY A 287 26.40 -10.12 5.68
N GLY A 288 27.39 -9.81 6.52
CA GLY A 288 28.04 -10.77 7.42
C GLY A 288 29.02 -11.77 6.78
N THR A 289 29.35 -11.65 5.49
CA THR A 289 30.30 -12.54 4.80
C THR A 289 31.74 -12.02 4.70
N LEU A 290 31.99 -10.78 5.14
CA LEU A 290 33.36 -10.25 5.19
C LEU A 290 34.13 -10.87 6.36
N THR A 291 35.28 -11.47 6.05
CA THR A 291 36.34 -11.80 7.02
C THR A 291 37.63 -11.08 6.61
N ASP A 292 38.65 -11.05 7.46
CA ASP A 292 39.96 -10.44 7.13
C ASP A 292 40.75 -11.22 6.06
N THR A 293 40.24 -12.38 5.65
CA THR A 293 40.75 -13.18 4.55
C THR A 293 39.78 -13.10 3.37
N ASP A 294 40.24 -12.58 2.22
CA ASP A 294 39.45 -12.40 0.98
C ASP A 294 38.73 -13.66 0.48
N SER A 295 39.04 -14.85 1.01
CA SER A 295 38.53 -16.14 0.55
C SER A 295 37.06 -16.44 0.88
N THR A 296 36.35 -15.61 1.67
CA THR A 296 34.93 -15.89 2.04
C THR A 296 33.91 -14.84 1.58
N LEU A 297 34.34 -13.78 0.89
CA LEU A 297 33.45 -12.70 0.46
C LEU A 297 32.44 -13.21 -0.59
N LYS A 298 31.14 -13.24 -0.25
CA LYS A 298 30.08 -13.46 -1.24
C LYS A 298 29.69 -12.14 -1.87
N THR A 299 30.07 -11.94 -3.12
CA THR A 299 29.65 -10.80 -3.95
C THR A 299 28.45 -11.19 -4.79
N ASN A 300 27.39 -10.41 -4.73
CA ASN A 300 26.26 -10.52 -5.65
C ASN A 300 26.60 -9.93 -7.02
N PHE A 301 27.48 -8.91 -7.05
CA PHE A 301 27.86 -8.22 -8.27
C PHE A 301 29.20 -7.48 -8.14
N VAL A 302 29.94 -7.41 -9.25
CA VAL A 302 31.10 -6.54 -9.44
C VAL A 302 30.85 -5.74 -10.70
N ALA A 303 30.79 -4.41 -10.59
CA ALA A 303 30.49 -3.57 -11.73
C ALA A 303 31.69 -3.49 -12.69
N THR A 304 31.39 -3.46 -13.99
CA THR A 304 32.36 -3.10 -15.04
C THR A 304 32.51 -1.59 -15.19
N HIS A 305 31.53 -0.82 -14.73
CA HIS A 305 31.51 0.64 -14.80
C HIS A 305 32.19 1.27 -13.57
N SER A 306 32.76 2.46 -13.76
CA SER A 306 33.44 3.21 -12.70
C SER A 306 32.45 3.80 -11.68
N PRO A 307 32.90 4.13 -10.45
CA PRO A 307 32.08 4.86 -9.49
C PRO A 307 31.55 6.20 -10.04
N SER A 308 32.38 6.92 -10.81
CA SER A 308 31.98 8.15 -11.51
C SER A 308 30.83 7.94 -12.51
N HIS A 309 30.76 6.79 -13.18
CA HIS A 309 29.65 6.45 -14.07
C HIS A 309 28.32 6.40 -13.31
N PHE A 310 28.28 5.72 -12.17
CA PHE A 310 27.06 5.65 -11.33
C PHE A 310 26.70 7.01 -10.74
N ALA A 311 27.69 7.79 -10.27
CA ALA A 311 27.46 9.15 -9.79
C ALA A 311 26.86 10.06 -10.88
N GLN A 312 27.37 9.97 -12.12
CA GLN A 312 26.84 10.69 -13.27
C GLN A 312 25.40 10.25 -13.60
N LEU A 313 25.11 8.96 -13.53
CA LEU A 313 23.78 8.41 -13.74
C LEU A 313 22.78 8.95 -12.70
N TYR A 314 23.15 8.95 -11.42
CA TYR A 314 22.31 9.50 -10.35
C TYR A 314 22.10 11.01 -10.50
N ARG A 315 23.14 11.74 -10.93
CA ARG A 315 23.06 13.17 -11.26
C ARG A 315 22.07 13.44 -12.39
N GLN A 316 22.10 12.65 -13.46
CA GLN A 316 21.19 12.81 -14.61
C GLN A 316 19.72 12.68 -14.20
N HIS A 317 19.43 11.84 -13.21
CA HIS A 317 18.09 11.63 -12.67
C HIS A 317 17.78 12.46 -11.41
N ASN A 318 18.70 13.34 -10.99
CA ASN A 318 18.57 14.18 -9.79
C ASN A 318 18.24 13.38 -8.50
N LEU A 319 18.89 12.23 -8.33
CA LEU A 319 18.69 11.34 -7.17
C LEU A 319 19.58 11.76 -5.99
N THR A 320 19.12 12.71 -5.18
CA THR A 320 19.90 13.31 -4.09
C THR A 320 19.92 12.50 -2.79
N GLY A 321 20.87 12.80 -1.90
CA GLY A 321 21.08 12.11 -0.61
C GLY A 321 21.45 10.64 -0.74
N GLY A 322 21.99 10.26 -1.92
CA GLY A 322 22.63 8.97 -2.09
C GLY A 322 23.96 8.90 -1.37
N HIS A 323 24.46 7.70 -1.12
CA HIS A 323 25.70 7.50 -0.37
C HIS A 323 26.71 6.62 -1.08
N VAL A 324 27.98 6.97 -0.93
CA VAL A 324 29.13 6.16 -1.33
C VAL A 324 29.73 5.55 -0.05
N ILE A 325 29.89 4.23 0.01
CA ILE A 325 30.40 3.55 1.21
C ILE A 325 31.71 2.85 0.88
N LYS A 326 32.79 3.22 1.57
CA LYS A 326 34.09 2.58 1.46
C LYS A 326 34.17 1.35 2.37
N LEU A 327 34.18 0.17 1.77
CA LEU A 327 34.31 -1.12 2.45
C LEU A 327 35.78 -1.56 2.43
N GLY A 328 36.49 -1.20 3.51
CA GLY A 328 37.91 -1.50 3.66
C GLY A 328 38.86 -0.49 3.00
N PRO A 329 40.16 -0.81 2.94
CA PRO A 329 41.19 0.08 2.39
C PRO A 329 41.09 0.23 0.87
N ARG A 330 41.95 1.09 0.29
CA ARG A 330 42.13 1.27 -1.18
C ARG A 330 40.90 1.75 -1.95
N ASN A 331 39.97 2.43 -1.28
CA ASN A 331 38.75 2.97 -1.91
C ASN A 331 38.79 4.50 -2.12
N ASP A 332 39.80 5.21 -1.61
CA ASP A 332 39.77 6.68 -1.56
C ASP A 332 39.79 7.33 -2.96
N GLU A 333 40.56 6.80 -3.91
CA GLU A 333 40.58 7.32 -5.29
C GLU A 333 39.23 7.10 -5.98
N ALA A 334 38.67 5.89 -5.86
CA ALA A 334 37.36 5.52 -6.38
C ALA A 334 36.24 6.38 -5.77
N ALA A 335 36.25 6.58 -4.45
CA ALA A 335 35.31 7.44 -3.74
C ALA A 335 35.43 8.90 -4.19
N THR A 336 36.65 9.41 -4.31
CA THR A 336 36.93 10.76 -4.82
C THR A 336 36.35 10.93 -6.22
N SER A 337 36.50 9.92 -7.10
CA SER A 337 35.93 9.97 -8.45
C SER A 337 34.39 10.08 -8.44
N ALA A 338 33.71 9.43 -7.51
CA ALA A 338 32.25 9.49 -7.40
C ALA A 338 31.78 10.87 -6.89
N VAL A 339 32.30 11.34 -5.75
CA VAL A 339 31.85 12.60 -5.14
C VAL A 339 32.24 13.83 -5.94
N SER A 340 33.38 13.81 -6.66
CA SER A 340 33.78 14.91 -7.53
C SER A 340 33.01 14.97 -8.85
N THR A 341 32.40 13.86 -9.30
CA THR A 341 31.56 13.82 -10.51
C THR A 341 30.24 14.55 -10.32
N TRP A 342 29.69 14.49 -9.11
CA TRP A 342 28.51 15.26 -8.71
C TRP A 342 28.76 15.99 -7.39
N PRO A 343 29.44 17.14 -7.44
CA PRO A 343 29.72 17.92 -6.24
C PRO A 343 28.44 18.27 -5.49
N ARG A 344 28.45 18.02 -4.18
CA ARG A 344 27.32 18.17 -3.26
C ARG A 344 26.08 17.34 -3.63
N GLY A 345 26.25 16.25 -4.36
CA GLY A 345 25.16 15.34 -4.72
C GLY A 345 25.10 14.03 -3.94
N LEU A 346 26.23 13.60 -3.36
CA LEU A 346 26.38 12.32 -2.67
C LEU A 346 27.06 12.48 -1.31
N HIS A 347 26.63 11.67 -0.35
CA HIS A 347 27.28 11.47 0.93
C HIS A 347 28.44 10.47 0.81
N ILE A 348 29.41 10.51 1.73
CA ILE A 348 30.55 9.57 1.76
C ILE A 348 30.76 8.97 3.14
N GLY A 349 30.83 7.64 3.22
CA GLY A 349 31.09 6.87 4.42
C GLY A 349 32.23 5.87 4.29
N GLY A 350 32.57 5.24 5.41
CA GLY A 350 33.62 4.22 5.51
C GLY A 350 34.99 4.80 5.89
N GLY A 351 35.39 4.60 7.15
CA GLY A 351 36.64 5.13 7.70
C GLY A 351 36.67 6.65 7.88
N ILE A 352 35.50 7.28 8.03
CA ILE A 352 35.40 8.72 8.36
C ILE A 352 35.79 8.93 9.82
N THR A 353 36.66 9.91 10.06
CA THR A 353 37.12 10.34 11.39
C THR A 353 37.13 11.87 11.45
N ALA A 354 37.25 12.43 12.66
CA ALA A 354 37.40 13.88 12.85
C ALA A 354 38.56 14.51 12.07
N ASP A 355 39.60 13.74 11.74
CA ASP A 355 40.79 14.24 11.04
C ASP A 355 40.63 14.26 9.52
N ASN A 356 39.76 13.42 8.95
CA ASN A 356 39.60 13.31 7.50
C ASN A 356 38.25 13.82 6.98
N ALA A 357 37.27 14.05 7.84
CA ALA A 357 35.91 14.39 7.45
C ALA A 357 35.85 15.69 6.63
N GLN A 358 36.54 16.76 7.05
CA GLN A 358 36.56 18.03 6.33
C GLN A 358 37.11 17.88 4.91
N LYS A 359 38.19 17.10 4.74
CA LYS A 359 38.79 16.82 3.43
C LYS A 359 37.77 16.22 2.45
N TRP A 360 36.88 15.35 2.93
CA TRP A 360 35.87 14.73 2.07
C TRP A 360 34.78 15.71 1.61
N LEU A 361 34.40 16.66 2.47
CA LEU A 361 33.51 17.76 2.08
C LEU A 361 34.18 18.65 1.04
N ASP A 362 35.46 19.00 1.24
CA ASP A 362 36.25 19.81 0.31
C ASP A 362 36.41 19.13 -1.07
N LEU A 363 36.44 17.79 -1.10
CA LEU A 363 36.48 16.99 -2.34
C LEU A 363 35.13 16.89 -3.07
N GLY A 364 34.06 17.43 -2.49
CA GLY A 364 32.76 17.54 -3.13
C GLY A 364 31.66 16.64 -2.56
N ALA A 365 31.89 15.95 -1.44
CA ALA A 365 30.78 15.26 -0.75
C ALA A 365 29.76 16.28 -0.21
N GLU A 366 28.48 15.94 -0.24
CA GLU A 366 27.43 16.76 0.39
C GLU A 366 27.49 16.67 1.91
N LYS A 367 27.67 15.44 2.42
CA LYS A 367 27.81 15.11 3.84
C LYS A 367 28.79 13.97 4.04
N VAL A 368 29.31 13.83 5.24
CA VAL A 368 30.12 12.68 5.67
C VAL A 368 29.29 11.74 6.54
N ILE A 369 29.53 10.43 6.41
CA ILE A 369 28.83 9.39 7.16
C ILE A 369 29.82 8.74 8.13
N VAL A 370 29.57 8.89 9.42
CA VAL A 370 30.38 8.29 10.49
C VAL A 370 29.75 6.98 10.98
N THR A 371 30.60 5.99 11.25
CA THR A 371 30.20 4.66 11.75
C THR A 371 31.04 4.26 12.97
N SER A 372 31.98 3.33 12.78
CA SER A 372 32.83 2.71 13.81
C SER A 372 33.70 3.67 14.60
N TYR A 373 33.99 4.87 14.07
CA TYR A 373 34.78 5.89 14.78
C TYR A 373 34.14 6.28 16.12
N LEU A 374 32.82 6.24 16.23
CA LEU A 374 32.07 6.57 17.46
C LEU A 374 32.13 5.48 18.54
N PHE A 375 32.71 4.31 18.23
CA PHE A 375 32.68 3.13 19.10
C PHE A 375 34.08 2.57 19.39
N PRO A 376 35.01 3.35 19.97
CA PRO A 376 36.30 2.80 20.38
C PRO A 376 36.10 1.62 21.35
N ALA A 377 36.74 0.49 21.05
CA ALA A 377 36.61 -0.75 21.82
C ALA A 377 35.14 -1.19 22.06
N CYS A 378 34.28 -1.00 21.05
CA CYS A 378 32.85 -1.35 21.09
C CYS A 378 32.03 -0.57 22.12
N LYS A 379 32.52 0.60 22.56
CA LYS A 379 31.80 1.49 23.49
C LYS A 379 31.50 2.83 22.87
N PHE A 380 30.26 3.29 22.96
CA PHE A 380 29.89 4.61 22.46
C PHE A 380 30.68 5.72 23.16
N ASP A 381 31.31 6.60 22.37
CA ASP A 381 32.09 7.74 22.85
C ASP A 381 31.47 9.05 22.37
N LEU A 382 30.76 9.72 23.27
CA LEU A 382 30.11 11.00 23.00
C LEU A 382 31.13 12.10 22.64
N GLY A 383 32.32 12.10 23.25
CA GLY A 383 33.33 13.12 23.01
C GLY A 383 33.84 13.10 21.56
N ARG A 384 33.92 11.91 20.95
CA ARG A 384 34.25 11.77 19.52
C ARG A 384 33.14 12.30 18.61
N LEU A 385 31.89 12.09 18.99
CA LEU A 385 30.74 12.62 18.23
C LEU A 385 30.73 14.16 18.30
N GLU A 386 30.96 14.72 19.48
CA GLU A 386 31.05 16.17 19.71
C GLU A 386 32.19 16.81 18.91
N ASP A 387 33.41 16.27 18.97
CA ASP A 387 34.56 16.78 18.20
C ASP A 387 34.28 16.73 16.69
N LEU A 388 33.77 15.61 16.18
CA LEU A 388 33.45 15.48 14.77
C LEU A 388 32.36 16.48 14.34
N SER A 389 31.24 16.54 15.07
CA SER A 389 30.12 17.44 14.76
C SER A 389 30.55 18.91 14.79
N ASN A 390 31.37 19.31 15.77
CA ASN A 390 31.90 20.67 15.86
C ASN A 390 32.83 21.03 14.69
N ARG A 391 33.60 20.07 14.16
CA ARG A 391 34.52 20.31 13.05
C ARG A 391 33.82 20.48 11.71
N VAL A 392 32.83 19.64 11.42
CA VAL A 392 32.18 19.61 10.09
C VAL A 392 30.80 20.27 10.06
N GLY A 393 30.23 20.60 11.21
CA GLY A 393 28.86 21.10 11.33
C GLY A 393 27.83 19.97 11.33
N THR A 394 26.82 20.10 12.18
CA THR A 394 25.69 19.16 12.30
C THR A 394 25.00 18.92 10.97
N GLU A 395 24.87 19.95 10.13
CA GLU A 395 24.23 19.89 8.83
C GLU A 395 24.95 18.98 7.83
N ASN A 396 26.27 18.80 7.97
CA ASN A 396 27.11 18.01 7.07
C ASN A 396 27.43 16.60 7.62
N LEU A 397 26.86 16.22 8.77
CA LEU A 397 27.09 14.92 9.41
C LEU A 397 25.88 14.00 9.28
N VAL A 398 26.12 12.78 8.83
CA VAL A 398 25.21 11.64 8.86
C VAL A 398 25.79 10.61 9.83
N ILE A 399 24.95 10.06 10.71
CA ILE A 399 25.36 8.95 11.57
C ILE A 399 24.77 7.65 11.02
N ASP A 400 25.65 6.71 10.70
CA ASP A 400 25.24 5.36 10.31
C ASP A 400 25.20 4.45 11.54
N VAL A 401 23.99 4.00 11.84
CA VAL A 401 23.66 3.12 12.96
C VAL A 401 23.37 1.74 12.41
N SER A 402 24.45 1.03 12.06
CA SER A 402 24.40 -0.36 11.64
C SER A 402 24.03 -1.27 12.80
N CYS A 403 23.01 -2.11 12.66
CA CYS A 403 22.46 -2.89 13.77
C CYS A 403 22.13 -4.34 13.43
N ARG A 404 22.05 -5.17 14.47
CA ARG A 404 21.58 -6.55 14.45
C ARG A 404 20.50 -6.78 15.50
N LYS A 405 19.56 -7.65 15.19
CA LYS A 405 18.49 -8.05 16.10
C LYS A 405 19.01 -9.04 17.14
N LYS A 406 18.73 -8.77 18.42
CA LYS A 406 19.06 -9.61 19.56
C LYS A 406 17.84 -9.75 20.46
N GLY A 407 17.04 -10.79 20.20
CA GLY A 407 15.74 -10.95 20.83
C GLY A 407 14.73 -9.97 20.25
N ASP A 408 14.20 -9.10 21.09
CA ASP A 408 13.20 -8.06 20.79
C ASP A 408 13.80 -6.66 20.57
N ARG A 409 15.14 -6.54 20.56
CA ARG A 409 15.86 -5.26 20.41
C ARG A 409 16.92 -5.31 19.32
N TRP A 410 17.33 -4.13 18.86
CA TRP A 410 18.43 -3.96 17.90
C TRP A 410 19.62 -3.34 18.59
N VAL A 411 20.79 -3.94 18.42
CA VAL A 411 22.03 -3.45 19.03
C VAL A 411 22.99 -3.07 17.91
N VAL A 412 23.69 -1.96 18.09
CA VAL A 412 24.66 -1.46 17.11
C VAL A 412 25.78 -2.48 16.96
N ALA A 413 26.14 -2.77 15.71
CA ALA A 413 27.18 -3.72 15.35
C ALA A 413 28.24 -3.02 14.48
N MET A 414 29.51 -3.25 14.81
CA MET A 414 30.66 -2.67 14.12
C MET A 414 31.58 -3.76 13.55
N ASN A 415 32.71 -3.37 12.96
CA ASN A 415 33.69 -4.27 12.36
C ASN A 415 33.06 -5.26 11.37
N ARG A 416 32.27 -4.72 10.42
CA ARG A 416 31.54 -5.52 9.42
C ARG A 416 30.50 -6.43 10.07
N TRP A 417 29.81 -5.87 11.07
CA TRP A 417 28.72 -6.49 11.85
C TRP A 417 29.12 -7.71 12.68
N GLN A 418 30.40 -7.87 12.98
CA GLN A 418 30.93 -8.98 13.78
C GLN A 418 30.89 -8.67 15.29
N ASP A 419 31.14 -7.42 15.65
CA ASP A 419 31.27 -7.00 17.04
C ASP A 419 30.05 -6.18 17.47
N MET A 420 29.38 -6.60 18.53
CA MET A 420 28.25 -5.88 19.11
C MET A 420 28.76 -4.82 20.10
N THR A 421 28.21 -3.60 20.03
CA THR A 421 28.56 -2.52 20.95
C THR A 421 27.65 -2.50 22.18
N ASP A 422 27.89 -1.55 23.09
CA ASP A 422 27.03 -1.28 24.26
C ASP A 422 25.81 -0.39 23.95
N MET A 423 25.63 0.02 22.69
CA MET A 423 24.54 0.91 22.29
C MET A 423 23.40 0.14 21.62
N GLU A 424 22.20 0.36 22.14
CA GLU A 424 20.95 -0.11 21.54
C GLU A 424 20.41 0.92 20.54
N VAL A 425 19.74 0.44 19.48
CA VAL A 425 18.97 1.30 18.55
C VAL A 425 17.54 1.37 19.05
N ASN A 426 17.19 2.51 19.65
CA ASN A 426 15.87 2.80 20.17
C ASN A 426 15.59 4.31 20.09
N LYS A 427 14.45 4.73 20.61
CA LYS A 427 14.04 6.14 20.57
C LYS A 427 15.02 7.05 21.28
N GLU A 428 15.50 6.64 22.45
CA GLU A 428 16.34 7.44 23.33
C GLU A 428 17.74 7.63 22.72
N SER A 429 18.33 6.57 22.17
CA SER A 429 19.64 6.65 21.53
C SER A 429 19.59 7.48 20.25
N LEU A 430 18.57 7.31 19.41
CA LEU A 430 18.39 8.12 18.19
C LEU A 430 18.15 9.61 18.53
N ALA A 431 17.32 9.91 19.52
CA ALA A 431 17.09 11.30 19.95
C ALA A 431 18.36 11.97 20.48
N MET A 432 19.24 11.23 21.15
CA MET A 432 20.54 11.75 21.61
C MET A 432 21.48 12.02 20.43
N LEU A 433 21.58 11.09 19.48
CA LEU A 433 22.44 11.25 18.30
C LEU A 433 21.99 12.39 17.38
N GLU A 434 20.66 12.61 17.28
CA GLU A 434 20.06 13.65 16.43
C GLU A 434 20.53 15.07 16.78
N ALA A 435 20.95 15.31 18.02
CA ALA A 435 21.53 16.59 18.42
C ALA A 435 22.85 16.94 17.69
N TYR A 436 23.50 15.95 17.07
CA TYR A 436 24.83 16.08 16.48
C TYR A 436 24.89 15.81 14.99
N CYS A 437 23.81 15.33 14.36
CA CYS A 437 23.75 15.05 12.93
C CYS A 437 22.45 15.54 12.29
N SER A 438 22.46 15.71 10.96
CA SER A 438 21.27 16.13 10.21
C SER A 438 20.51 14.99 9.56
N GLU A 439 21.07 13.78 9.56
CA GLU A 439 20.47 12.61 8.93
C GLU A 439 21.00 11.30 9.53
N PHE A 440 20.15 10.27 9.51
CA PHE A 440 20.52 8.90 9.87
C PHE A 440 20.61 7.98 8.66
N LEU A 441 21.55 7.05 8.70
CA LEU A 441 21.58 5.86 7.84
C LEU A 441 21.46 4.62 8.73
N ILE A 442 20.42 3.82 8.56
CA ILE A 442 20.17 2.64 9.40
C ILE A 442 20.37 1.39 8.54
N HIS A 443 21.48 0.68 8.77
CA HIS A 443 21.72 -0.62 8.14
C HIS A 443 21.20 -1.76 9.01
N ALA A 444 20.31 -2.59 8.47
CA ALA A 444 19.85 -3.82 9.09
C ALA A 444 20.68 -5.00 8.60
N ALA A 445 21.74 -5.33 9.35
CA ALA A 445 22.77 -6.28 8.90
C ALA A 445 22.24 -7.72 8.70
N ASP A 446 21.18 -8.10 9.39
CA ASP A 446 20.61 -9.46 9.32
C ASP A 446 19.89 -9.74 7.99
N VAL A 447 19.51 -8.69 7.25
CA VAL A 447 18.81 -8.80 5.96
C VAL A 447 19.62 -8.23 4.78
N GLU A 448 20.77 -7.61 5.05
CA GLU A 448 21.59 -6.89 4.07
C GLU A 448 22.06 -7.79 2.90
N GLY A 449 21.85 -7.32 1.68
CA GLY A 449 22.21 -8.05 0.45
C GLY A 449 21.49 -9.39 0.20
N LEU A 450 20.55 -9.81 1.05
CA LEU A 450 19.83 -11.09 0.88
C LEU A 450 18.73 -11.04 -0.16
N CYS A 451 18.19 -9.85 -0.45
CA CYS A 451 17.00 -9.68 -1.29
C CYS A 451 15.86 -10.62 -0.84
N GLN A 452 15.58 -10.65 0.47
CA GLN A 452 14.52 -11.48 1.08
C GLN A 452 13.45 -10.68 1.81
N GLY A 453 13.60 -9.35 1.89
CA GLY A 453 12.67 -8.43 2.51
C GLY A 453 13.37 -7.59 3.57
N ILE A 454 12.77 -6.43 3.86
CA ILE A 454 13.21 -5.52 4.92
C ILE A 454 12.89 -6.08 6.31
N ASP A 455 13.57 -5.57 7.34
CA ASP A 455 13.14 -5.73 8.74
C ASP A 455 11.94 -4.81 8.99
N VAL A 456 10.73 -5.39 8.85
CA VAL A 456 9.44 -4.70 8.98
C VAL A 456 9.29 -4.04 10.35
N GLU A 457 9.70 -4.72 11.42
CA GLU A 457 9.53 -4.23 12.78
C GLU A 457 10.45 -3.04 13.03
N LEU A 458 11.71 -3.12 12.60
CA LEU A 458 12.64 -2.00 12.71
C LEU A 458 12.14 -0.77 11.94
N VAL A 459 11.67 -0.92 10.70
CA VAL A 459 11.18 0.21 9.89
C VAL A 459 9.94 0.86 10.50
N GLU A 460 9.02 0.07 11.07
CA GLU A 460 7.86 0.61 11.78
C GLU A 460 8.30 1.44 12.99
N ARG A 461 9.23 0.90 13.79
CA ARG A 461 9.83 1.60 14.93
C ARG A 461 10.56 2.87 14.55
N LEU A 462 11.36 2.85 13.49
CA LEU A 462 12.03 4.04 12.98
C LEU A 462 11.01 5.14 12.61
N GLY A 463 9.87 4.78 12.01
CA GLY A 463 8.76 5.71 11.76
C GLY A 463 8.21 6.41 13.02
N GLU A 464 8.27 5.74 14.15
CA GLU A 464 7.88 6.29 15.45
C GLU A 464 8.98 7.15 16.07
N TRP A 465 10.24 6.72 15.92
CA TRP A 465 11.38 7.26 16.67
C TRP A 465 12.04 8.47 16.03
N VAL A 466 12.18 8.50 14.70
CA VAL A 466 13.00 9.51 14.02
C VAL A 466 12.25 10.82 13.78
N THR A 467 12.98 11.94 13.93
CA THR A 467 12.48 13.29 13.62
C THR A 467 13.30 14.01 12.54
N ILE A 468 14.52 13.56 12.23
CA ILE A 468 15.33 14.00 11.08
C ILE A 468 15.25 13.02 9.90
N PRO A 469 15.67 13.44 8.67
CA PRO A 469 15.82 12.54 7.53
C PRO A 469 16.53 11.25 7.92
N THR A 470 15.96 10.12 7.52
CA THR A 470 16.48 8.81 7.85
C THR A 470 16.38 7.92 6.62
N THR A 471 17.47 7.25 6.29
CA THR A 471 17.52 6.27 5.20
C THR A 471 17.72 4.89 5.79
N TYR A 472 16.87 3.94 5.43
CA TYR A 472 17.02 2.53 5.76
C TYR A 472 17.71 1.78 4.61
N ALA A 473 18.62 0.88 4.97
CA ALA A 473 19.32 0.00 4.06
C ALA A 473 19.32 -1.44 4.62
N GLY A 474 18.94 -2.40 3.78
CA GLY A 474 18.90 -3.82 4.15
C GLY A 474 17.75 -4.60 3.51
N GLY A 475 18.06 -5.64 2.75
CA GLY A 475 17.11 -6.68 2.37
C GLY A 475 16.04 -6.34 1.32
N ALA A 476 16.00 -5.10 0.82
CA ALA A 476 15.05 -4.67 -0.21
C ALA A 476 15.09 -5.56 -1.46
N ARG A 477 13.92 -5.94 -1.98
CA ARG A 477 13.74 -6.91 -3.07
C ARG A 477 13.22 -6.32 -4.34
N HIS A 478 12.15 -5.54 -4.24
CA HIS A 478 11.40 -5.02 -5.38
C HIS A 478 10.71 -3.73 -4.97
N LEU A 479 10.12 -3.01 -5.93
CA LEU A 479 9.48 -1.71 -5.69
C LEU A 479 8.46 -1.73 -4.52
N GLY A 480 7.75 -2.84 -4.31
CA GLY A 480 6.82 -2.99 -3.18
C GLY A 480 7.44 -2.83 -1.78
N ASP A 481 8.75 -3.03 -1.60
CA ASP A 481 9.40 -2.78 -0.31
C ASP A 481 9.54 -1.26 -0.05
N LEU A 482 9.66 -0.43 -1.09
CA LEU A 482 9.67 1.04 -0.95
C LEU A 482 8.29 1.57 -0.56
N GLU A 483 7.22 0.98 -1.10
CA GLU A 483 5.85 1.26 -0.67
C GLU A 483 5.60 0.80 0.77
N LEU A 484 6.13 -0.37 1.14
CA LEU A 484 6.05 -0.90 2.49
C LEU A 484 6.74 0.05 3.49
N VAL A 485 7.96 0.50 3.20
CA VAL A 485 8.68 1.49 4.02
C VAL A 485 7.90 2.79 4.15
N ASN A 486 7.36 3.31 3.04
CA ASN A 486 6.55 4.53 3.06
C ASN A 486 5.35 4.42 4.01
N ARG A 487 4.67 3.27 3.99
CA ARG A 487 3.50 3.04 4.83
C ARG A 487 3.88 2.87 6.30
N LEU A 488 4.84 1.99 6.61
CA LEU A 488 5.27 1.70 7.98
C LEU A 488 5.84 2.94 8.66
N SER A 489 6.65 3.72 7.93
CA SER A 489 7.29 4.92 8.46
C SER A 489 6.48 6.21 8.33
N LYS A 490 5.28 6.14 7.73
CA LYS A 490 4.46 7.32 7.39
C LYS A 490 5.24 8.35 6.56
N GLY A 491 6.07 7.88 5.64
CA GLY A 491 6.90 8.70 4.76
C GLY A 491 8.13 9.32 5.41
N LYS A 492 8.49 8.95 6.65
CA LYS A 492 9.64 9.51 7.38
C LYS A 492 10.96 8.82 7.08
N VAL A 493 10.93 7.56 6.68
CA VAL A 493 12.13 6.75 6.41
C VAL A 493 12.23 6.50 4.91
N ASP A 494 13.37 6.83 4.31
CA ASP A 494 13.70 6.53 2.92
C ASP A 494 14.29 5.12 2.79
N LEU A 495 14.37 4.58 1.58
CA LEU A 495 14.89 3.22 1.34
C LEU A 495 15.99 3.22 0.29
N THR A 496 17.04 2.44 0.56
CA THR A 496 18.13 2.15 -0.37
C THR A 496 17.96 0.78 -1.03
N PHE A 497 18.34 0.70 -2.31
CA PHE A 497 18.39 -0.55 -3.08
C PHE A 497 19.80 -0.75 -3.63
N GLY A 498 20.42 -1.85 -3.22
CA GLY A 498 21.71 -2.33 -3.73
C GLY A 498 21.52 -3.55 -4.63
N SER A 499 21.77 -4.74 -4.08
CA SER A 499 21.78 -6.03 -4.81
C SER A 499 20.54 -6.37 -5.64
N ALA A 500 19.37 -5.81 -5.33
CA ALA A 500 18.14 -6.04 -6.09
C ALA A 500 18.02 -5.20 -7.37
N LEU A 501 18.81 -4.13 -7.48
CA LEU A 501 18.72 -3.12 -8.53
C LEU A 501 19.40 -3.59 -9.83
N ASP A 502 18.75 -3.36 -10.96
CA ASP A 502 19.21 -3.77 -12.29
C ASP A 502 20.59 -3.23 -12.71
N ILE A 503 20.92 -1.99 -12.36
CA ILE A 503 22.24 -1.39 -12.65
C ILE A 503 23.38 -2.08 -11.87
N PHE A 504 23.03 -2.88 -10.85
CA PHE A 504 23.93 -3.75 -10.11
C PHE A 504 23.69 -5.24 -10.40
N GLY A 505 23.12 -5.58 -11.56
CA GLY A 505 22.89 -6.97 -12.00
C GLY A 505 21.70 -7.66 -11.31
N GLY A 506 20.95 -6.94 -10.46
CA GLY A 506 19.72 -7.42 -9.85
C GLY A 506 18.58 -7.55 -10.86
N LYS A 507 17.50 -8.21 -10.46
CA LYS A 507 16.27 -8.39 -11.26
C LYS A 507 15.01 -8.00 -10.51
N GLY A 508 15.18 -7.41 -9.33
CA GLY A 508 14.10 -7.16 -8.39
C GLY A 508 13.39 -5.84 -8.63
N VAL A 509 14.15 -4.81 -9.02
CA VAL A 509 13.62 -3.49 -9.40
C VAL A 509 14.56 -2.82 -10.39
N THR A 510 14.01 -1.99 -11.27
CA THR A 510 14.79 -1.17 -12.20
C THR A 510 15.06 0.22 -11.65
N LEU A 511 16.18 0.83 -12.03
CA LEU A 511 16.46 2.23 -11.69
C LEU A 511 15.35 3.16 -12.20
N GLU A 512 14.80 2.89 -13.38
CA GLU A 512 13.73 3.70 -13.97
C GLU A 512 12.46 3.71 -13.10
N GLU A 513 12.06 2.56 -12.56
CA GLU A 513 10.94 2.46 -11.61
C GLU A 513 11.18 3.31 -10.36
N LEU A 514 12.40 3.29 -9.81
CA LEU A 514 12.76 4.07 -8.63
C LEU A 514 12.84 5.58 -8.92
N VAL A 515 13.32 5.97 -10.11
CA VAL A 515 13.30 7.36 -10.57
C VAL A 515 11.87 7.87 -10.68
N ARG A 516 10.98 7.10 -11.33
CA ARG A 516 9.55 7.43 -11.43
C ARG A 516 8.90 7.55 -10.06
N TRP A 517 9.25 6.66 -9.12
CA TRP A 517 8.78 6.77 -7.74
C TRP A 517 9.20 8.09 -7.11
N ASN A 518 10.47 8.46 -7.19
CA ASN A 518 10.98 9.70 -6.61
C ASN A 518 10.40 10.96 -7.25
N SER A 519 10.11 10.95 -8.55
CA SER A 519 9.42 12.08 -9.22
C SER A 519 8.00 12.30 -8.70
N SER A 520 7.39 11.30 -8.06
CA SER A 520 6.05 11.36 -7.47
C SER A 520 6.04 11.57 -5.94
N ALA A 521 7.19 11.87 -5.33
CA ALA A 521 7.41 11.81 -3.88
C ALA A 521 7.74 13.14 -3.18
#